data_AF-A0A8T4Z7U3-F1
#
_entry.id   AF-A0A8T4Z7U3-F1
#
_cell.length_a   1.000
_cell.length_b   1.000
_cell.length_c   1.000
_cell.angle_alpha   90.00
_cell.angle_beta   90.00
_cell.angle_gamma   90.00
#
_symmetry.space_group_name_H-M   'P 1'
#
loop_
_entity.id
_entity.type
_entity.pdbx_description
1 polymer ?
#
loop_
_entity_poly.entity_id
_entity_poly.type
_entity_poly.pdbx_seq_one_letter_code
_entity_poly.pdbx_strand_id
1 'polypeptide(L)' 'MEAKFAALRELSSGNLIFHPEEQLLETAMEIAIHHKITVYDSLYLALSIQKRLPLATLDKQQLKIVEDLKIPIISL' A
#
# COMPACT_ATOMS: atom_id res chain seq x y z
N MET A 1 -8.68 -20.67 7.76
CA MET A 1 -7.39 -20.10 7.29
C MET A 1 -7.11 -20.53 5.85
N GLU A 2 -7.36 -21.79 5.50
CA GLU A 2 -7.19 -22.34 4.13
C GLU A 2 -7.94 -21.59 3.04
N ALA A 3 -9.23 -21.27 3.22
CA ALA A 3 -10.02 -20.57 2.20
C ALA A 3 -9.48 -19.18 1.83
N LYS A 4 -8.98 -18.41 2.81
CA LYS A 4 -8.42 -17.07 2.58
C LYS A 4 -7.11 -17.14 1.78
N PHE A 5 -6.24 -18.09 2.14
CA PHE A 5 -4.98 -18.29 1.43
C PHE A 5 -5.20 -18.83 0.01
N ALA A 6 -6.20 -19.72 -0.17
CA ALA A 6 -6.59 -20.20 -1.49
C ALA A 6 -7.07 -19.06 -2.40
N ALA A 7 -7.94 -18.18 -1.89
CA ALA A 7 -8.39 -16.99 -2.63
C ALA A 7 -7.24 -16.05 -3.00
N LEU A 8 -6.30 -15.81 -2.08
CA LEU A 8 -5.11 -15.00 -2.38
C LEU A 8 -4.27 -15.64 -3.50
N ARG A 9 -4.03 -16.95 -3.45
CA ARG A 9 -3.27 -17.64 -4.51
C ARG A 9 -3.96 -17.56 -5.87
N GLU A 10 -5.28 -17.69 -5.90
CA GLU A 10 -6.07 -17.54 -7.12
C GLU A 10 -5.94 -16.13 -7.70
N LEU A 11 -6.11 -15.09 -6.87
CA LEU A 11 -5.90 -13.70 -7.29
C LEU A 11 -4.49 -13.44 -7.84
N SER A 12 -3.47 -14.01 -7.18
CA SER A 12 -2.07 -13.90 -7.60
C SER A 12 -1.75 -14.56 -8.94
N SER A 13 -2.62 -15.42 -9.47
CA SER A 13 -2.37 -16.15 -10.72
C SER A 13 -2.67 -15.36 -12.00
N GLY A 14 -3.30 -14.18 -11.90
CA GLY A 14 -3.57 -13.35 -13.08
C GLY A 14 -4.21 -11.99 -12.82
N ASN A 15 -4.72 -11.73 -11.61
CA ASN A 15 -5.48 -10.51 -11.30
C ASN A 15 -4.65 -9.48 -10.51
N LEU A 16 -3.44 -9.84 -10.07
CA LEU A 16 -2.55 -8.99 -9.30
C LEU A 16 -1.28 -8.66 -10.07
N ILE A 17 -0.86 -7.41 -10.00
CA ILE A 17 0.42 -6.94 -10.49
C ILE A 17 1.31 -6.70 -9.28
N PHE A 18 2.41 -7.45 -9.19
CA PHE A 18 3.39 -7.28 -8.13
C PHE A 18 4.43 -6.22 -8.54
N HIS A 19 4.78 -5.36 -7.60
CA HIS A 19 5.83 -4.36 -7.77
C HIS A 19 6.98 -4.66 -6.81
N PRO A 20 8.24 -4.61 -7.28
CA PRO A 20 9.40 -4.82 -6.44
C PRO A 20 9.53 -3.69 -5.41
N GLU A 21 9.74 -4.07 -4.16
CA GLU A 21 9.78 -3.13 -3.03
C GLU A 21 10.98 -2.18 -3.12
N GLU A 22 12.09 -2.63 -3.72
CA GLU A 22 13.33 -1.85 -3.85
C GLU A 22 13.10 -0.53 -4.59
N GLN A 23 12.15 -0.50 -5.52
CA GLN A 23 11.78 0.71 -6.27
C GLN A 23 10.99 1.72 -5.43
N LEU A 24 10.45 1.28 -4.29
CA LEU A 24 9.61 2.07 -3.40
C LEU A 24 10.37 2.57 -2.16
N LEU A 25 11.52 1.96 -1.83
CA LEU A 25 12.18 2.11 -0.53
C LEU A 25 12.54 3.56 -0.17
N GLU A 26 12.99 4.35 -1.14
CA GLU A 26 13.35 5.75 -0.89
C GLU A 26 12.13 6.56 -0.42
N THR A 27 11.06 6.58 -1.23
CA THR A 27 9.80 7.25 -0.88
C THR A 27 9.15 6.66 0.37
N ALA A 28 9.18 5.35 0.54
CA ALA A 28 8.63 4.68 1.71
C ALA A 28 9.38 5.09 2.99
N MET A 29 10.70 5.21 2.94
CA MET A 29 11.51 5.67 4.07
C MET A 29 11.18 7.12 4.45
N GLU A 30 11.03 8.01 3.48
CA GLU A 30 10.64 9.41 3.71
C GLU A 30 9.28 9.50 4.41
N ILE A 31 8.28 8.77 3.92
CA ILE A 31 6.93 8.70 4.51
C ILE A 31 7.00 8.14 5.93
N ALA A 32 7.76 7.05 6.13
CA ALA A 32 7.91 6.40 7.42
C ALA A 32 8.48 7.36 8.48
N ILE A 33 9.52 8.11 8.12
CA ILE A 33 10.13 9.10 9.01
C ILE A 33 9.16 10.26 9.30
N HIS A 34 8.52 10.81 8.27
CA HIS A 34 7.65 11.97 8.41
C HIS A 34 6.40 11.67 9.25
N HIS A 35 5.75 10.54 8.99
CA HIS A 35 4.50 10.14 9.64
C HIS A 35 4.68 9.19 10.83
N LYS A 36 5.93 8.84 11.19
CA LYS A 36 6.29 7.95 12.31
C LYS A 36 5.60 6.59 12.21
N ILE A 37 5.67 5.97 11.02
CA ILE A 37 5.15 4.63 10.75
C ILE A 37 6.28 3.68 10.35
N THR A 38 6.02 2.38 10.28
CA THR A 38 7.04 1.44 9.81
C THR A 38 7.29 1.59 8.31
N VAL A 39 8.49 1.26 7.85
CA VAL A 39 8.80 1.24 6.40
C VAL A 39 7.87 0.29 5.66
N TYR A 40 7.49 -0.83 6.28
CA TYR A 40 6.58 -1.79 5.67
C TYR A 40 5.19 -1.18 5.42
N ASP A 41 4.63 -0.48 6.42
CA ASP A 41 3.32 0.16 6.28
C ASP A 41 3.33 1.31 5.26
N SER A 42 4.49 1.96 5.06
CA SER A 42 4.63 3.05 4.10
C SER A 42 4.83 2.59 2.65
N LEU A 43 5.18 1.32 2.39
CA LEU A 43 5.34 0.79 1.03
C LEU A 43 4.06 0.94 0.20
N TYR A 44 2.89 0.71 0.79
CA TYR A 44 1.61 0.82 0.11
C TYR A 44 1.26 2.28 -0.26
N LEU A 45 1.61 3.22 0.61
CA LEU A 45 1.47 4.66 0.35
C LEU A 45 2.42 5.10 -0.76
N ALA A 46 3.69 4.69 -0.68
CA ALA A 46 4.71 4.97 -1.70
C ALA A 46 4.30 4.41 -3.07
N LEU A 47 3.80 3.18 -3.12
CA LEU A 47 3.31 2.57 -4.36
C LEU A 47 2.15 3.37 -4.96
N SER A 48 1.20 3.79 -4.13
CA SER A 48 0.03 4.57 -4.57
C SER A 48 0.47 5.91 -5.19
N ILE A 49 1.44 6.59 -4.58
CA ILE A 49 2.02 7.85 -5.10
C ILE A 49 2.74 7.60 -6.43
N GLN A 50 3.65 6.62 -6.48
CA GLN A 50 4.47 6.37 -7.67
C GLN A 50 3.63 5.93 -8.87
N LYS A 51 2.57 5.15 -8.64
CA LYS A 51 1.64 4.71 -9.69
C LYS A 51 0.51 5.70 -9.96
N ARG A 52 0.35 6.73 -9.13
CA ARG A 52 -0.77 7.69 -9.16
C ARG A 52 -2.13 6.97 -9.13
N LEU A 53 -2.22 5.97 -8.27
CA LEU A 53 -3.42 5.16 -8.08
C LEU A 53 -4.03 5.43 -6.70
N PRO A 54 -5.36 5.27 -6.56
CA PRO A 54 -5.98 5.32 -5.25
C PRO A 54 -5.51 4.19 -4.34
N LEU A 55 -5.49 4.44 -3.03
CA LEU A 55 -5.22 3.42 -2.03
C LEU A 55 -6.52 2.73 -1.59
N ALA A 56 -6.53 1.41 -1.63
CA ALA A 56 -7.56 0.57 -1.04
C ALA A 56 -6.99 -0.07 0.22
N THR A 57 -7.45 0.36 1.40
CA THR A 57 -6.91 -0.14 2.68
C THR A 57 -7.97 -0.08 3.78
N LEU A 58 -7.91 -1.02 4.72
CA LEU A 58 -8.65 -0.99 5.98
C LEU A 58 -7.77 -0.56 7.16
N ASP A 59 -6.49 -0.26 6.90
CA ASP A 59 -5.56 0.19 7.91
C ASP A 59 -5.85 1.64 8.31
N LYS A 60 -6.18 1.85 9.58
CA LYS A 60 -6.57 3.17 10.10
C LYS A 60 -5.42 4.19 10.11
N GLN A 61 -4.17 3.74 10.17
CA GLN A 61 -3.02 4.63 10.15
C GLN A 61 -2.76 5.13 8.73
N GLN A 62 -2.80 4.24 7.74
CA GLN A 62 -2.72 4.64 6.33
C GLN A 62 -3.88 5.55 5.93
N LEU A 63 -5.12 5.26 6.36
CA LEU A 63 -6.28 6.11 6.08
C LEU A 63 -6.17 7.54 6.64
N LYS A 64 -5.39 7.75 7.70
CA LYS A 64 -5.13 9.11 8.22
C LYS A 64 -4.07 9.82 7.37
N ILE A 65 -3.07 9.10 6.90
CA ILE A 65 -1.91 9.66 6.20
C ILE A 65 -2.25 10.01 4.73
N VAL A 66 -3.18 9.30 4.10
CA VAL A 66 -3.62 9.58 2.72
C VAL A 66 -4.19 10.98 2.53
N GLU A 67 -4.79 11.59 3.57
CA GLU A 67 -5.27 12.98 3.51
C GLU A 67 -4.10 13.97 3.36
N ASP A 68 -3.05 13.79 4.16
CA ASP A 68 -1.83 14.61 4.12
C ASP A 68 -1.10 14.45 2.77
N LEU A 69 -1.01 13.21 2.28
CA LEU A 69 -0.34 12.87 1.02
C LEU A 69 -1.21 13.10 -0.23
N LYS A 70 -2.47 13.53 -0.06
CA LYS A 70 -3.45 13.76 -1.13
C LYS A 70 -3.65 12.55 -2.05
N ILE A 71 -3.60 11.35 -1.46
CA ILE A 71 -3.84 10.09 -2.17
C ILE A 71 -5.36 9.82 -2.17
N PRO A 72 -6.00 9.58 -3.33
CA PRO A 72 -7.41 9.22 -3.36
C PRO A 72 -7.65 7.85 -2.70
N ILE A 73 -8.82 7.65 -2.08
CA ILE A 73 -9.17 6.40 -1.39
C ILE A 73 -10.24 5.64 -2.18
N ILE A 74 -10.13 4.31 -2.25
CA ILE A 74 -11.25 3.42 -2.62
C ILE A 74 -11.96 2.95 -1.35
N SER A 75 -13.28 3.13 -1.27
CA SER A 75 -14.09 2.54 -0.20
C SER A 75 -14.19 1.02 -0.41
N LEU A 76 -13.75 0.26 0.59
CA LEU A 76 -13.83 -1.21 0.64
C LEU A 76 -14.96 -1.67 1.56
#